data_AF-A0A6G6K2H2-F1
#
_entry.id   AF-A0A6G6K2H2-F1
#
_cell.length_a   1.000
_cell.length_b   1.000
_cell.length_c   1.000
_cell.angle_alpha   90.00
_cell.angle_beta   90.00
_cell.angle_gamma   90.00
#
_symmetry.space_group_name_H-M   'P 1'
#
loop_
_entity.id
_entity.type
_entity.pdbx_description
1 polymer ?
#
loop_
_entity_poly.entity_id
_entity_poly.type
_entity_poly.pdbx_seq_one_letter_code
_entity_poly.pdbx_strand_id
1 'polypeptide(L)'
;METVAKHFALPGDGTQEVLRAAPGMVLPVVHRRGKGAAFCELAKWGVSTETRGKPVQSPECPVESTTQNPQWSHAFGTWRCLVPCGGYYEWFRDRAKVWHPFLVSERSAQPLAIAGVCMANPDDAGQYRNEFAVVTAPAGAAVEWMHIRQPVFVPSSRWRSWLNPSPSSRDFLAREFVPYSQSLPLKIAPVCRRVNYPRTKLTPEDLAARPWWQPEMLRILQMLHRQRMATAELAQALALTVEEIAATLGLLEDMQLVWRDPIPWRNADPAEQQHWSLNRY
;
A
#
# COMPACT_ATOMS: atom_id res chain seq x y z
N MET A 1 4.55 -18.41 -11.06
CA MET A 1 4.75 -17.36 -10.05
C MET A 1 4.85 -18.03 -8.69
N GLU A 2 5.74 -17.56 -7.82
CA GLU A 2 5.76 -17.96 -6.41
C GLU A 2 4.51 -17.39 -5.71
N THR A 3 3.83 -18.16 -4.87
CA THR A 3 2.67 -17.67 -4.11
C THR A 3 3.15 -16.84 -2.92
N VAL A 4 2.32 -15.92 -2.41
CA VAL A 4 2.61 -15.17 -1.17
C VAL A 4 2.94 -16.15 -0.03
N ALA A 5 2.13 -17.20 0.14
CA ALA A 5 2.38 -18.23 1.15
C ALA A 5 3.76 -18.91 0.99
N LYS A 6 4.15 -19.25 -0.23
CA LYS A 6 5.45 -19.89 -0.49
C LYS A 6 6.62 -18.93 -0.25
N HIS A 7 6.51 -17.69 -0.72
CA HIS A 7 7.55 -16.67 -0.60
C HIS A 7 7.92 -16.37 0.86
N PHE A 8 6.91 -16.35 1.73
CA PHE A 8 7.09 -16.09 3.16
C PHE A 8 7.18 -17.36 4.02
N ALA A 9 7.23 -18.54 3.40
CA ALA A 9 7.20 -19.85 4.07
C ALA A 9 6.04 -19.98 5.09
N LEU A 10 4.85 -19.50 4.74
CA LEU A 10 3.64 -19.62 5.55
C LEU A 10 3.11 -21.06 5.52
N PRO A 11 2.42 -21.53 6.58
CA PRO A 11 1.77 -22.85 6.60
C PRO A 11 0.84 -23.02 5.38
N GLY A 12 0.99 -24.15 4.69
CA GLY A 12 0.53 -24.32 3.31
C GLY A 12 -0.84 -24.99 3.09
N ASP A 13 -1.72 -25.08 4.08
CA ASP A 13 -2.92 -25.91 3.99
C ASP A 13 -4.24 -25.22 4.39
N GLY A 14 -4.24 -23.90 4.64
CA GLY A 14 -5.47 -23.19 5.04
C GLY A 14 -5.62 -21.72 4.65
N THR A 15 -4.64 -21.10 3.99
CA THR A 15 -4.74 -19.69 3.59
C THR A 15 -5.56 -19.54 2.31
N GLN A 16 -6.75 -18.93 2.40
CA GLN A 16 -7.52 -18.50 1.22
C GLN A 16 -6.95 -17.19 0.67
N GLU A 17 -6.78 -17.12 -0.66
CA GLU A 17 -6.40 -15.89 -1.33
C GLU A 17 -7.48 -14.82 -1.14
N VAL A 18 -7.08 -13.68 -0.56
CA VAL A 18 -7.97 -12.54 -0.39
C VAL A 18 -7.61 -11.49 -1.45
N LEU A 19 -8.49 -11.32 -2.44
CA LEU A 19 -8.30 -10.35 -3.52
C LEU A 19 -8.39 -8.89 -3.06
N ARG A 20 -9.10 -8.64 -1.95
CA ARG A 20 -9.16 -7.32 -1.31
C ARG A 20 -9.20 -7.46 0.20
N ALA A 21 -8.09 -7.09 0.83
CA ALA A 21 -7.96 -6.95 2.26
C ALA A 21 -8.19 -5.48 2.65
N ALA A 22 -8.98 -5.22 3.68
CA ALA A 22 -9.33 -3.87 4.14
C ALA A 22 -9.22 -3.76 5.68
N PRO A 23 -9.08 -2.54 6.22
CA PRO A 23 -9.17 -2.31 7.66
C PRO A 23 -10.39 -2.97 8.29
N GLY A 24 -10.20 -3.57 9.46
CA GLY A 24 -11.17 -4.37 10.21
C GLY A 24 -11.11 -5.87 9.92
N MET A 25 -10.47 -6.30 8.83
CA MET A 25 -10.32 -7.73 8.51
C MET A 25 -9.24 -8.40 9.35
N VAL A 26 -9.39 -9.70 9.59
CA VAL A 26 -8.37 -10.55 10.21
C VAL A 26 -7.50 -11.15 9.12
N LEU A 27 -6.19 -10.90 9.15
CA LEU A 27 -5.24 -11.22 8.09
C LEU A 27 -3.97 -11.88 8.66
N PRO A 28 -3.32 -12.78 7.89
CA PRO A 28 -2.08 -13.44 8.34
C PRO A 28 -0.87 -12.51 8.37
N VAL A 29 -0.28 -12.26 9.53
CA VAL A 29 0.96 -11.49 9.65
C VAL A 29 2.13 -12.41 10.00
N VAL A 30 3.31 -12.12 9.47
CA VAL A 30 4.55 -12.83 9.81
C VAL A 30 5.26 -12.08 10.90
N HIS A 31 5.64 -12.77 11.97
CA HIS A 31 6.36 -12.15 13.07
C HIS A 31 7.32 -13.15 13.69
N ARG A 32 8.07 -12.67 14.69
CA ARG A 32 9.08 -13.46 15.37
C ARG A 32 9.02 -13.20 16.86
N ARG A 33 9.01 -14.26 17.67
CA ARG A 33 9.15 -14.16 19.13
C ARG A 33 10.61 -14.38 19.53
N GLY A 34 11.24 -13.34 20.06
CA GLY A 34 12.63 -13.38 20.52
C GLY A 34 13.61 -13.85 19.44
N LYS A 35 14.45 -14.84 19.78
CA LYS A 35 15.43 -15.43 18.84
C LYS A 35 14.89 -16.63 18.04
N GLY A 36 13.62 -17.01 18.20
CA GLY A 36 13.00 -18.17 17.55
C GLY A 36 12.87 -18.03 16.03
N ALA A 37 12.26 -19.03 15.37
CA ALA A 37 11.89 -18.92 13.97
C ALA A 37 10.78 -17.86 13.77
N ALA A 38 10.70 -17.30 12.56
CA ALA A 38 9.52 -16.53 12.19
C ALA A 38 8.33 -17.48 12.03
N PHE A 39 7.13 -17.01 12.33
CA PHE A 39 5.89 -17.75 12.15
C PHE A 39 4.75 -16.81 11.72
N CYS A 40 3.68 -17.42 11.22
CA CYS A 40 2.49 -16.74 10.75
C CYS A 40 1.38 -16.86 11.80
N GLU A 41 0.67 -15.77 12.06
CA GLU A 41 -0.55 -15.79 12.86
C GLU A 41 -1.58 -14.82 12.29
N LEU A 42 -2.83 -14.96 12.72
CA LEU A 42 -3.89 -14.06 12.33
C LEU A 42 -3.95 -12.84 13.27
N ALA A 43 -4.00 -11.63 12.70
CA ALA A 43 -4.19 -10.39 13.43
C ALA A 43 -5.22 -9.50 12.72
N LYS A 44 -5.99 -8.73 13.47
CA LYS A 44 -6.98 -7.79 12.92
C LYS A 44 -6.28 -6.52 12.43
N TRP A 45 -6.53 -6.10 11.19
CA TRP A 45 -6.01 -4.86 10.65
C TRP A 45 -6.76 -3.67 11.23
N GLY A 46 -6.06 -2.76 11.89
CA GLY A 46 -6.65 -1.63 12.59
C GLY A 46 -6.45 -1.78 14.09
N VAL A 47 -5.46 -1.08 14.62
CA VAL A 47 -5.18 -1.06 16.06
C VAL A 47 -6.22 -0.20 16.76
N SER A 48 -6.92 -0.81 17.70
CA SER A 48 -7.88 -0.16 18.59
C SER A 48 -7.13 0.76 19.56
N THR A 49 -7.53 2.02 19.58
CA THR A 49 -6.99 3.05 20.46
C THR A 49 -8.14 3.84 21.07
N GLU A 50 -7.90 4.49 22.20
CA GLU A 50 -8.83 5.47 22.74
C GLU A 50 -8.28 6.87 22.54
N THR A 51 -9.06 7.74 21.89
CA THR A 51 -8.74 9.15 21.73
C THR A 51 -9.90 9.98 22.25
N ARG A 52 -9.67 10.79 23.29
CA ARG A 52 -10.71 11.63 23.94
C ARG A 52 -11.96 10.83 24.35
N GLY A 53 -11.75 9.63 24.89
CA GLY A 53 -12.83 8.74 25.34
C GLY A 53 -13.66 8.10 24.22
N LYS A 54 -13.17 8.14 22.97
CA LYS A 54 -13.81 7.48 21.83
C LYS A 54 -12.88 6.40 21.26
N PRO A 55 -13.40 5.21 20.92
CA PRO A 55 -12.61 4.19 20.24
C PRO A 55 -12.28 4.66 18.82
N VAL A 56 -11.01 4.52 18.45
CA VAL A 56 -10.48 4.81 17.12
C VAL A 56 -9.78 3.56 16.61
N GLN A 57 -10.05 3.18 15.36
CA GLN A 57 -9.32 2.12 14.68
C GLN A 57 -8.23 2.76 13.84
N SER A 58 -6.97 2.43 14.10
CA SER A 58 -5.81 2.97 13.40
C SER A 58 -5.19 1.91 12.51
N PRO A 59 -5.55 1.84 11.20
CA PRO A 59 -4.97 0.87 10.27
C PRO A 59 -3.53 1.19 9.88
N GLU A 60 -3.07 2.41 10.14
CA GLU A 60 -1.77 2.93 9.75
C GLU A 60 -0.99 3.50 10.93
N CYS A 61 0.32 3.34 10.88
CA CYS A 61 1.28 3.96 11.76
C CYS A 61 2.29 4.77 10.91
N PRO A 62 2.19 6.10 10.86
CA PRO A 62 3.20 6.91 10.20
C PRO A 62 4.59 6.63 10.80
N VAL A 63 5.62 6.54 9.95
CA VAL A 63 7.01 6.28 10.38
C VAL A 63 7.48 7.29 11.44
N GLU A 64 6.99 8.53 11.36
CA GLU A 64 7.24 9.57 12.35
C GLU A 64 6.58 9.19 13.69
N SER A 65 5.34 8.73 13.68
CA SER A 65 4.61 8.36 14.89
C SER A 65 5.22 7.17 15.64
N THR A 66 5.98 6.29 14.97
CA THR A 66 6.59 5.08 15.57
C THR A 66 7.42 5.32 16.83
N THR A 67 7.93 6.53 17.06
CA THR A 67 8.68 6.87 18.28
C THR A 67 8.17 8.13 19.01
N GLN A 68 7.20 8.85 18.43
CA GLN A 68 6.67 10.10 19.00
C GLN A 68 5.39 9.89 19.79
N ASN A 69 4.63 8.86 19.44
CA ASN A 69 3.40 8.52 20.12
C ASN A 69 3.67 7.35 21.08
N PRO A 70 3.28 7.44 22.38
CA PRO A 70 3.57 6.38 23.35
C PRO A 70 3.07 4.99 22.94
N GLN A 71 1.89 4.92 22.34
CA GLN A 71 1.29 3.68 21.87
C GLN A 71 2.11 3.08 20.73
N TRP A 72 2.42 3.89 19.71
CA TRP A 72 3.20 3.44 18.57
C TRP A 72 4.65 3.12 18.94
N SER A 73 5.24 3.87 19.87
CA SER A 73 6.55 3.59 20.45
C SER A 73 6.59 2.26 21.18
N HIS A 74 5.53 1.93 21.93
CA HIS A 74 5.40 0.63 22.58
C HIS A 74 5.27 -0.50 21.56
N ALA A 75 4.34 -0.39 20.61
CA ALA A 75 4.13 -1.39 19.56
C ALA A 75 5.41 -1.63 18.75
N PHE A 76 6.07 -0.55 18.30
CA PHE A 76 7.28 -0.62 17.50
C PHE A 76 8.47 -1.24 18.25
N GLY A 77 8.57 -0.98 19.55
CA GLY A 77 9.63 -1.52 20.42
C GLY A 77 9.37 -2.93 20.95
N THR A 78 8.20 -3.51 20.70
CA THR A 78 7.82 -4.82 21.24
C THR A 78 7.53 -5.82 20.14
N TRP A 79 6.69 -5.44 19.16
CA TRP A 79 6.11 -6.38 18.22
C TRP A 79 6.00 -5.81 16.81
N ARG A 80 6.98 -6.15 15.98
CA ARG A 80 6.98 -5.89 14.54
C ARG A 80 6.53 -7.11 13.76
N CYS A 81 5.83 -6.88 12.66
CA CYS A 81 5.38 -7.92 11.75
C CYS A 81 5.63 -7.53 10.29
N LEU A 82 5.69 -8.52 9.42
CA LEU A 82 5.56 -8.32 7.97
C LEU A 82 4.11 -8.66 7.62
N VAL A 83 3.55 -7.85 6.73
CA VAL A 83 2.22 -7.99 6.17
C VAL A 83 2.42 -8.41 4.71
N PRO A 84 2.31 -9.72 4.39
CA PRO A 84 2.50 -10.23 3.03
C PRO A 84 1.37 -9.77 2.10
N CYS A 85 1.69 -9.31 0.90
CA CYS A 85 0.68 -9.08 -0.13
C CYS A 85 1.26 -9.16 -1.56
N GLY A 86 0.41 -9.39 -2.56
CA GLY A 86 0.79 -9.29 -3.97
C GLY A 86 0.80 -7.84 -4.48
N GLY A 87 0.24 -6.91 -3.72
CA GLY A 87 0.16 -5.50 -4.04
C GLY A 87 -0.72 -4.74 -3.05
N TYR A 88 -0.98 -3.48 -3.33
CA TYR A 88 -1.96 -2.66 -2.63
C TYR A 88 -2.71 -1.78 -3.60
N TYR A 89 -3.91 -1.37 -3.22
CA TYR A 89 -4.72 -0.47 -4.02
C TYR A 89 -4.48 0.97 -3.60
N GLU A 90 -4.47 1.84 -4.60
CA GLU A 90 -4.48 3.29 -4.44
C GLU A 90 -5.57 3.91 -5.28
N TRP A 91 -6.10 5.04 -4.82
CA TRP A 91 -7.18 5.72 -5.50
C TRP A 91 -6.78 7.12 -5.90
N PHE A 92 -6.89 7.41 -7.19
CA PHE A 92 -6.76 8.76 -7.71
C PHE A 92 -8.15 9.36 -7.92
N ARG A 93 -8.39 10.57 -7.41
CA ARG A 93 -9.62 11.32 -7.65
C ARG A 93 -9.40 12.37 -8.73
N ASP A 94 -10.21 12.35 -9.78
CA ASP A 94 -10.15 13.36 -10.83
C ASP A 94 -10.99 14.62 -10.53
N ARG A 95 -10.96 15.60 -11.44
CA ARG A 95 -11.78 16.83 -11.33
C ARG A 95 -13.28 16.60 -11.41
N ALA A 96 -13.72 15.52 -12.05
CA ALA A 96 -15.11 15.11 -12.06
C ALA A 96 -15.52 14.42 -10.76
N LYS A 97 -14.63 14.40 -9.74
CA LYS A 97 -14.80 13.75 -8.45
C LYS A 97 -14.94 12.23 -8.57
N VAL A 98 -14.47 11.65 -9.68
CA VAL A 98 -14.50 10.22 -9.92
C VAL A 98 -13.24 9.59 -9.35
N TRP A 99 -13.42 8.48 -8.64
CA TRP A 99 -12.34 7.68 -8.07
C TRP A 99 -11.91 6.57 -9.03
N HIS A 100 -10.64 6.59 -9.39
CA HIS A 100 -9.99 5.60 -10.25
C HIS A 100 -9.08 4.73 -9.39
N PRO A 101 -9.37 3.42 -9.25
CA PRO A 101 -8.51 2.51 -8.51
C PRO A 101 -7.32 2.06 -9.36
N PHE A 102 -6.16 2.04 -8.71
CA PHE A 102 -4.92 1.50 -9.23
C PHE A 102 -4.47 0.35 -8.34
N LEU A 103 -3.97 -0.71 -8.97
CA LEU A 103 -3.20 -1.73 -8.30
C LEU A 103 -1.71 -1.37 -8.40
N VAL A 104 -1.09 -1.19 -7.25
CA VAL A 104 0.35 -1.00 -7.10
C VAL A 104 0.98 -2.31 -6.64
N SER A 105 1.98 -2.78 -7.38
CA SER A 105 2.65 -4.07 -7.15
C SER A 105 4.14 -3.96 -7.48
N GLU A 106 4.97 -4.94 -7.10
CA GLU A 106 6.36 -4.96 -7.54
C GLU A 106 6.43 -5.25 -9.06
N ARG A 107 7.29 -4.54 -9.79
CA ARG A 107 7.44 -4.71 -11.25
C ARG A 107 7.86 -6.13 -11.63
N SER A 108 8.62 -6.81 -10.77
CA SER A 108 9.08 -8.19 -10.95
C SER A 108 7.98 -9.24 -10.69
N ALA A 109 6.77 -8.80 -10.30
CA ALA A 109 5.66 -9.65 -9.84
C ALA A 109 5.98 -10.51 -8.62
N GLN A 110 7.01 -10.14 -7.85
CA GLN A 110 7.27 -10.73 -6.54
C GLN A 110 6.30 -10.18 -5.48
N PRO A 111 5.93 -10.98 -4.46
CA PRO A 111 5.17 -10.49 -3.33
C PRO A 111 5.88 -9.36 -2.58
N LEU A 112 5.11 -8.37 -2.16
CA LEU A 112 5.57 -7.30 -1.28
C LEU A 112 5.50 -7.76 0.18
N ALA A 113 6.47 -7.31 0.98
CA ALA A 113 6.44 -7.41 2.43
C ALA A 113 6.25 -6.01 3.01
N ILE A 114 5.05 -5.71 3.52
CA ILE A 114 4.79 -4.41 4.15
C ILE A 114 5.21 -4.48 5.62
N ALA A 115 5.92 -3.47 6.08
CA ALA A 115 6.26 -3.26 7.48
C ALA A 115 4.98 -3.02 8.29
N GLY A 116 4.78 -3.79 9.37
CA GLY A 116 3.68 -3.60 10.30
C GLY A 116 4.14 -3.60 11.76
N VAL A 117 3.32 -3.00 12.62
CA VAL A 117 3.44 -3.06 14.07
C VAL A 117 2.19 -3.71 14.65
N CYS A 118 2.36 -4.54 15.67
CA CYS A 118 1.27 -5.26 16.31
C CYS A 118 1.08 -4.79 17.75
N MET A 119 -0.15 -4.96 18.23
CA MET A 119 -0.53 -4.78 19.62
C MET A 119 -1.52 -5.86 20.03
N ALA A 120 -1.50 -6.23 21.31
CA ALA A 120 -2.55 -7.04 21.91
C ALA A 120 -3.49 -6.12 22.68
N ASN A 121 -4.74 -6.03 22.24
CA ASN A 121 -5.78 -5.23 22.89
C ASN A 121 -6.93 -6.14 23.35
N PRO A 122 -7.58 -5.86 24.50
CA PRO A 122 -8.78 -6.59 24.90
C PRO A 122 -9.94 -6.26 23.94
N ASP A 123 -10.73 -7.27 23.60
CA ASP A 123 -12.01 -7.11 22.91
C ASP A 123 -13.15 -6.82 23.91
N ASP A 124 -14.37 -6.65 23.40
CA ASP A 124 -15.57 -6.36 24.20
C ASP A 124 -15.89 -7.47 25.24
N ALA A 125 -15.38 -8.68 25.03
CA ALA A 125 -15.51 -9.82 25.95
C ALA A 125 -14.31 -9.93 26.92
N GLY A 126 -13.36 -8.99 26.88
CA GLY A 126 -12.14 -8.99 27.68
C GLY A 126 -11.06 -9.96 27.18
N GLN A 127 -11.23 -10.56 25.99
CA GLN A 127 -10.23 -11.44 25.39
C GLN A 127 -9.23 -10.63 24.58
N TYR A 128 -7.94 -10.85 24.80
CA TYR A 128 -6.91 -10.16 24.03
C TYR A 128 -6.87 -10.66 22.58
N ARG A 129 -6.96 -9.73 21.63
CA ARG A 129 -6.78 -9.97 20.20
C ARG A 129 -5.55 -9.24 19.71
N ASN A 130 -4.81 -9.90 18.82
CA ASN A 130 -3.71 -9.27 18.11
C ASN A 130 -4.30 -8.38 17.02
N GLU A 131 -3.88 -7.13 17.03
CA GLU A 131 -4.24 -6.13 16.04
C GLU A 131 -2.95 -5.59 15.42
N PHE A 132 -2.99 -5.16 14.17
CA PHE A 132 -1.83 -4.61 13.49
C PHE A 132 -2.17 -3.33 12.72
N ALA A 133 -1.15 -2.50 12.55
CA ALA A 133 -1.18 -1.34 11.67
C ALA A 133 -0.02 -1.42 10.69
N VAL A 134 -0.24 -1.00 9.45
CA VAL A 134 0.83 -0.90 8.45
C VAL A 134 1.64 0.36 8.70
N VAL A 135 2.96 0.27 8.58
CA VAL A 135 3.84 1.42 8.69
C VAL A 135 3.85 2.17 7.36
N THR A 136 3.60 3.47 7.39
CA THR A 136 3.61 4.32 6.19
C THR A 136 4.72 5.36 6.26
N ALA A 137 5.20 5.80 5.10
CA ALA A 137 6.20 6.86 4.96
C ALA A 137 5.78 7.84 3.84
N PRO A 138 6.44 8.99 3.67
CA PRO A 138 6.23 9.84 2.50
C PRO A 138 6.40 9.03 1.20
N ALA A 139 5.48 9.22 0.27
CA ALA A 139 5.48 8.55 -1.03
C ALA A 139 6.73 8.92 -1.83
N GLY A 140 7.25 7.95 -2.58
CA GLY A 140 8.26 8.19 -3.60
C GLY A 140 7.60 8.73 -4.87
N ALA A 141 8.42 9.20 -5.82
CA ALA A 141 7.96 9.85 -7.05
C ALA A 141 6.93 9.02 -7.84
N ALA A 142 7.04 7.69 -7.80
CA ALA A 142 6.11 6.79 -8.49
C ALA A 142 4.66 6.86 -7.94
N VAL A 143 4.49 7.10 -6.64
CA VAL A 143 3.20 7.05 -5.94
C VAL A 143 2.68 8.44 -5.59
N GLU A 144 3.60 9.42 -5.45
CA GLU A 144 3.28 10.76 -4.94
C GLU A 144 2.20 11.49 -5.74
N TRP A 145 2.00 11.18 -7.02
CA TRP A 145 0.92 11.80 -7.81
C TRP A 145 -0.48 11.26 -7.46
N MET A 146 -0.58 10.07 -6.87
CA MET A 146 -1.83 9.49 -6.35
C MET A 146 -2.05 9.87 -4.89
N HIS A 147 -1.01 9.80 -4.06
CA HIS A 147 -1.13 9.93 -2.62
C HIS A 147 0.19 10.36 -1.94
N ILE A 148 0.12 11.12 -0.83
CA ILE A 148 1.32 11.60 -0.08
C ILE A 148 2.12 10.51 0.62
N ARG A 149 1.45 9.42 0.95
CA ARG A 149 1.99 8.34 1.79
C ARG A 149 2.03 7.07 0.98
N GLN A 150 2.98 6.21 1.32
CA GLN A 150 3.03 4.84 0.84
C GLN A 150 3.37 3.87 1.98
N PRO A 151 3.07 2.57 1.85
CA PRO A 151 3.51 1.58 2.80
C PRO A 151 5.04 1.49 2.80
N VAL A 152 5.63 1.21 3.95
CA VAL A 152 7.05 0.87 4.03
C VAL A 152 7.22 -0.59 3.64
N PHE A 153 8.02 -0.86 2.62
CA PHE A 153 8.36 -2.21 2.17
C PHE A 153 9.66 -2.69 2.82
N VAL A 154 9.72 -3.98 3.13
CA VAL A 154 10.89 -4.62 3.74
C VAL A 154 11.50 -5.61 2.74
N PRO A 155 12.74 -5.40 2.27
CA PRO A 155 13.37 -6.37 1.38
C PRO A 155 13.59 -7.70 2.11
N SER A 156 13.50 -8.81 1.38
CA SER A 156 13.67 -10.17 1.93
C SER A 156 14.98 -10.34 2.70
N SER A 157 16.07 -9.72 2.23
CA SER A 157 17.37 -9.69 2.90
C SER A 157 17.37 -9.02 4.28
N ARG A 158 16.35 -8.22 4.60
CA ARG A 158 16.22 -7.45 5.86
C ARG A 158 15.04 -7.86 6.72
N TRP A 159 14.25 -8.87 6.35
CA TRP A 159 13.13 -9.37 7.17
C TRP A 159 13.53 -9.67 8.61
N ARG A 160 14.66 -10.35 8.82
CA ARG A 160 15.15 -10.65 10.18
C ARG A 160 15.49 -9.40 10.99
N SER A 161 16.02 -8.37 10.33
CA SER A 161 16.35 -7.08 10.96
C SER A 161 15.07 -6.34 11.34
N TRP A 162 14.09 -6.31 10.44
CA TRP A 162 12.77 -5.73 10.69
C TRP A 162 12.04 -6.44 11.84
N LEU A 163 11.99 -7.77 11.84
CA LEU A 163 11.26 -8.55 12.85
C LEU A 163 11.95 -8.57 14.23
N ASN A 164 13.20 -8.13 14.33
CA ASN A 164 13.86 -7.94 15.62
C ASN A 164 13.43 -6.57 16.18
N PRO A 165 12.74 -6.45 17.32
CA PRO A 165 12.25 -5.16 17.84
C PRO A 165 13.36 -4.17 18.25
N SER A 166 14.62 -4.62 18.36
CA SER A 166 15.77 -3.76 18.63
C SER A 166 16.69 -3.67 17.40
N PRO A 167 17.11 -2.46 16.97
CA PRO A 167 16.84 -1.16 17.59
C PRO A 167 15.40 -0.67 17.35
N SER A 168 14.92 0.21 18.22
CA SER A 168 13.60 0.85 18.16
C SER A 168 13.68 2.36 17.92
N SER A 169 14.74 2.83 17.27
CA SER A 169 14.90 4.25 16.93
C SER A 169 14.23 4.59 15.58
N ARG A 170 13.70 5.81 15.48
CA ARG A 170 13.18 6.35 14.21
C ARG A 170 14.25 6.41 13.13
N ASP A 171 15.46 6.78 13.52
CA ASP A 171 16.59 6.89 12.59
C ASP A 171 16.92 5.58 11.89
N PHE A 172 16.73 4.45 12.59
CA PHE A 172 16.88 3.13 11.99
C PHE A 172 15.83 2.91 10.88
N LEU A 173 14.55 3.24 11.14
CA LEU A 173 13.49 3.16 10.13
C LEU A 173 13.78 4.02 8.89
N ALA A 174 14.07 5.30 9.15
CA ALA A 174 14.25 6.31 8.11
C ALA A 174 15.47 6.03 7.22
N ARG A 175 16.53 5.39 7.75
CA ARG A 175 17.72 5.04 6.97
C ARG A 175 17.59 3.69 6.26
N GLU A 176 17.05 2.69 6.94
CA GLU A 176 17.14 1.30 6.45
C GLU A 176 16.00 0.90 5.51
N PHE A 177 14.79 1.46 5.69
CA PHE A 177 13.58 0.96 5.00
C PHE A 177 12.87 2.00 4.13
N VAL A 178 12.88 3.29 4.54
CA VAL A 178 12.22 4.34 3.75
C VAL A 178 12.85 4.54 2.36
N PRO A 179 14.19 4.64 2.21
CA PRO A 179 14.81 4.83 0.90
C PRO A 179 14.57 3.63 -0.01
N TYR A 180 14.63 2.41 0.54
CA TYR A 180 14.27 1.20 -0.19
C TYR A 180 12.84 1.30 -0.74
N SER A 181 11.88 1.64 0.12
CA SER A 181 10.47 1.75 -0.26
C SER A 181 10.23 2.77 -1.37
N GLN A 182 10.91 3.92 -1.31
CA GLN A 182 10.80 4.98 -2.32
C GLN A 182 11.50 4.65 -3.64
N SER A 183 12.52 3.78 -3.62
CA SER A 183 13.29 3.36 -4.79
C SER A 183 12.81 2.05 -5.42
N LEU A 184 11.91 1.32 -4.75
CA LEU A 184 11.42 0.03 -5.20
C LEU A 184 10.76 0.18 -6.59
N PRO A 185 11.15 -0.61 -7.61
CA PRO A 185 10.50 -0.58 -8.91
C PRO A 185 9.05 -1.09 -8.79
N LEU A 186 8.11 -0.15 -8.70
CA LEU A 186 6.68 -0.44 -8.65
C LEU A 186 6.08 -0.47 -10.07
N LYS A 187 5.04 -1.29 -10.22
CA LYS A 187 4.11 -1.31 -11.34
C LYS A 187 2.75 -0.81 -10.86
N ILE A 188 2.25 0.24 -11.50
CA ILE A 188 0.97 0.87 -11.22
C ILE A 188 0.05 0.61 -12.41
N ALA A 189 -0.99 -0.20 -12.19
CA ALA A 189 -1.94 -0.61 -13.21
C ALA A 189 -3.35 -0.12 -12.85
N PRO A 190 -4.07 0.57 -13.74
CA PRO A 190 -5.48 0.87 -13.48
C PRO A 190 -6.29 -0.42 -13.46
N VAL A 191 -7.26 -0.52 -12.55
CA VAL A 191 -8.10 -1.72 -12.38
C VAL A 191 -9.58 -1.37 -12.44
N CYS A 192 -10.44 -2.40 -12.41
CA CYS A 192 -11.88 -2.19 -12.52
C CYS A 192 -12.42 -1.35 -11.35
N ARG A 193 -13.32 -0.40 -11.63
CA ARG A 193 -14.03 0.39 -10.60
C ARG A 193 -14.88 -0.45 -9.65
N ARG A 194 -15.14 -1.73 -9.95
CA ARG A 194 -15.76 -2.69 -9.02
C ARG A 194 -15.01 -2.80 -7.69
N VAL A 195 -13.70 -2.53 -7.70
CA VAL A 195 -12.85 -2.46 -6.49
C VAL A 195 -13.35 -1.41 -5.50
N ASN A 196 -13.94 -0.31 -5.97
CA ASN A 196 -14.45 0.79 -5.14
C ASN A 196 -15.62 0.38 -4.23
N TYR A 197 -16.26 -0.77 -4.48
CA TYR A 197 -17.44 -1.22 -3.75
C TYR A 197 -17.07 -2.32 -2.74
N PRO A 198 -16.99 -2.03 -1.43
CA PRO A 198 -16.43 -2.94 -0.43
C PRO A 198 -17.17 -4.27 -0.25
N ARG A 199 -18.44 -4.33 -0.68
CA ARG A 199 -19.28 -5.53 -0.60
C ARG A 199 -19.24 -6.39 -1.87
N THR A 200 -18.64 -5.88 -2.95
CA THR A 200 -18.53 -6.62 -4.21
C THR A 200 -17.52 -7.75 -4.06
N LYS A 201 -17.94 -8.99 -4.37
CA LYS A 201 -17.03 -10.12 -4.53
C LYS A 201 -16.23 -9.91 -5.82
N LEU A 202 -14.92 -9.70 -5.68
CA LEU A 202 -14.02 -9.51 -6.81
C LEU A 202 -13.63 -10.87 -7.41
N THR A 203 -13.29 -10.85 -8.70
CA THR A 203 -12.64 -11.97 -9.40
C THR A 203 -11.23 -11.57 -9.84
N PRO A 204 -10.36 -12.52 -10.22
CA PRO A 204 -9.06 -12.18 -10.79
C PRO A 204 -9.13 -11.26 -12.01
N GLU A 205 -10.22 -11.29 -12.79
CA GLU A 205 -10.44 -10.41 -13.94
C GLU A 205 -10.70 -8.95 -13.54
N ASP A 206 -11.32 -8.72 -12.37
CA ASP A 206 -11.49 -7.37 -11.83
C ASP A 206 -10.13 -6.68 -11.57
N LEU A 207 -9.09 -7.48 -11.34
CA LEU A 207 -7.71 -7.05 -11.06
C LEU A 207 -6.81 -7.00 -12.30
N ALA A 208 -7.33 -7.46 -13.45
CA ALA A 208 -6.58 -7.38 -14.69
C ALA A 208 -6.30 -5.91 -15.02
N ALA A 209 -5.03 -5.62 -15.36
CA ALA A 209 -4.60 -4.29 -15.74
C ALA A 209 -5.45 -3.80 -16.90
N ARG A 210 -6.09 -2.64 -16.71
CA ARG A 210 -6.83 -1.96 -17.75
C ARG A 210 -5.84 -1.17 -18.62
N PRO A 211 -6.10 -1.04 -19.92
CA PRO A 211 -5.21 -0.27 -20.76
C PRO A 211 -5.21 1.22 -20.44
N TRP A 212 -4.04 1.84 -20.58
CA TRP A 212 -3.86 3.27 -20.37
C TRP A 212 -4.45 4.16 -21.48
N TRP A 213 -4.79 3.59 -22.64
CA TRP A 213 -5.42 4.30 -23.75
C TRP A 213 -6.94 4.51 -23.60
N GLN A 214 -7.53 4.10 -22.47
CA GLN A 214 -8.91 4.44 -22.16
C GLN A 214 -9.04 5.96 -21.91
N PRO A 215 -10.13 6.62 -22.36
CA PRO A 215 -10.28 8.08 -22.28
C PRO A 215 -10.02 8.68 -20.89
N GLU A 216 -10.40 7.99 -19.81
CA GLU A 216 -10.17 8.46 -18.45
C GLU A 216 -8.69 8.35 -18.05
N MET A 217 -7.98 7.31 -18.48
CA MET A 217 -6.57 7.08 -18.17
C MET A 217 -5.66 8.03 -18.95
N LEU A 218 -6.02 8.34 -20.19
CA LEU A 218 -5.35 9.35 -21.01
C LEU A 218 -5.32 10.72 -20.31
N ARG A 219 -6.39 11.11 -19.62
CA ARG A 219 -6.45 12.38 -18.86
C ARG A 219 -5.47 12.39 -17.69
N ILE A 220 -5.33 11.25 -17.01
CA ILE A 220 -4.37 11.08 -15.91
C ILE A 220 -2.94 11.13 -16.46
N LEU A 221 -2.65 10.43 -17.56
CA LEU A 221 -1.33 10.49 -18.22
C LEU A 221 -0.95 11.91 -18.64
N GLN A 222 -1.86 12.63 -19.26
CA GLN A 222 -1.60 14.01 -19.70
C GLN A 222 -1.29 14.93 -18.52
N MET A 223 -2.00 14.76 -17.40
CA MET A 223 -1.70 15.48 -16.15
C MET A 223 -0.29 15.19 -15.67
N LEU A 224 0.09 13.91 -15.58
CA LEU A 224 1.39 13.50 -15.08
C LEU A 224 2.52 14.06 -15.95
N HIS A 225 2.32 14.04 -17.28
CA HIS A 225 3.24 14.64 -18.23
C HIS A 225 3.36 16.17 -18.02
N ARG A 226 2.25 16.90 -17.86
CA ARG A 226 2.26 18.36 -17.57
C ARG A 226 2.91 18.70 -16.23
N GLN A 227 2.82 17.81 -15.24
CA GLN A 227 3.48 17.94 -13.94
C GLN A 227 4.99 17.64 -14.00
N ARG A 228 5.54 17.45 -15.20
CA ARG A 228 6.98 17.24 -15.47
C ARG A 228 7.56 15.98 -14.81
N MET A 229 6.75 14.95 -14.56
CA MET A 229 7.34 13.62 -14.36
C MET A 229 8.08 13.23 -15.64
N ALA A 230 9.32 12.77 -15.52
CA ALA A 230 10.09 12.42 -16.70
C ALA A 230 9.41 11.23 -17.41
N THR A 231 9.38 11.24 -18.74
CA THR A 231 8.76 10.16 -19.55
C THR A 231 9.30 8.78 -19.16
N ALA A 232 10.60 8.69 -18.82
CA ALA A 232 11.23 7.47 -18.34
C ALA A 232 10.71 7.01 -16.97
N GLU A 233 10.45 7.93 -16.05
CA GLU A 233 9.87 7.62 -14.73
C GLU A 233 8.42 7.15 -14.86
N LEU A 234 7.65 7.78 -15.76
CA LEU A 234 6.29 7.33 -16.09
C LEU A 234 6.30 5.95 -16.75
N ALA A 235 7.20 5.70 -17.71
CA ALA A 235 7.34 4.40 -18.36
C ALA A 235 7.64 3.32 -17.33
N GLN A 236 8.59 3.60 -16.43
CA GLN A 236 8.95 2.70 -15.35
C GLN A 236 7.78 2.42 -14.40
N ALA A 237 7.12 3.47 -13.89
CA ALA A 237 6.07 3.35 -12.88
C ALA A 237 4.80 2.69 -13.43
N LEU A 238 4.44 2.97 -14.69
CA LEU A 238 3.22 2.47 -15.32
C LEU A 238 3.43 1.12 -16.01
N ALA A 239 4.66 0.59 -15.98
CA ALA A 239 5.10 -0.58 -16.71
C ALA A 239 4.77 -0.51 -18.21
N LEU A 240 5.00 0.67 -18.79
CA LEU A 240 4.91 0.96 -20.22
C LEU A 240 6.31 1.20 -20.78
N THR A 241 6.47 1.09 -22.08
CA THR A 241 7.65 1.53 -22.82
C THR A 241 7.61 3.06 -23.02
N VAL A 242 8.76 3.66 -23.28
CA VAL A 242 8.83 5.09 -23.61
C VAL A 242 8.06 5.37 -24.90
N GLU A 243 8.11 4.43 -25.85
CA GLU A 243 7.39 4.46 -27.11
C GLU A 243 5.88 4.41 -26.92
N GLU A 244 5.36 3.54 -26.04
CA GLU A 244 3.94 3.50 -25.70
C GLU A 244 3.47 4.80 -25.07
N ILE A 245 4.26 5.41 -24.18
CA ILE A 245 3.93 6.71 -23.61
C ILE A 245 3.98 7.81 -24.67
N ALA A 246 5.02 7.83 -25.50
CA ALA A 246 5.17 8.83 -26.56
C ALA A 246 4.03 8.74 -27.60
N ALA A 247 3.66 7.53 -28.03
CA ALA A 247 2.52 7.30 -28.91
C ALA A 247 1.21 7.77 -28.26
N THR A 248 1.04 7.48 -26.97
CA THR A 248 -0.14 7.90 -26.22
C THR A 248 -0.24 9.42 -26.08
N LEU A 249 0.90 10.10 -25.86
CA LEU A 249 0.96 11.57 -25.79
C LEU A 249 0.79 12.20 -27.18
N GLY A 250 1.33 11.60 -28.25
CA GLY A 250 1.14 12.06 -29.62
C GLY A 250 -0.33 12.01 -30.05
N LEU A 251 -1.06 10.93 -29.72
CA LEU A 251 -2.51 10.83 -29.93
C LEU A 251 -3.28 11.98 -29.24
N LEU A 252 -2.81 12.44 -28.07
CA LEU A 252 -3.43 13.53 -27.34
C LEU A 252 -3.22 14.90 -28.00
N GLU A 253 -2.08 15.09 -28.67
CA GLU A 253 -1.79 16.31 -29.45
C GLU A 253 -2.65 16.36 -30.72
N ASP A 254 -2.76 15.25 -31.44
CA ASP A 254 -3.53 15.13 -32.68
C ASP A 254 -5.03 15.35 -32.49
N MET A 255 -5.58 14.99 -31.32
CA MET A 255 -7.01 15.10 -31.05
C MET A 255 -7.48 16.54 -30.73
N GLN A 256 -6.60 17.56 -30.64
CA GLN A 256 -6.92 18.96 -30.32
C GLN A 256 -7.88 19.16 -29.12
N LEU A 257 -7.87 18.23 -28.17
CA LEU A 257 -8.87 18.26 -27.10
C LEU A 257 -8.51 19.34 -26.07
N VAL A 258 -9.36 20.36 -25.97
CA VAL A 258 -9.30 21.38 -24.93
C VAL A 258 -9.77 20.75 -23.61
N TRP A 259 -8.83 20.29 -22.80
CA TRP A 259 -9.14 19.69 -21.50
C TRP A 259 -8.85 20.66 -20.35
N ARG A 260 -9.82 20.77 -19.43
CA ARG A 260 -9.57 21.35 -18.10
C ARG A 260 -8.64 20.36 -17.36
N ASP A 261 -7.53 20.85 -16.82
CA ASP A 261 -6.57 20.01 -16.06
C ASP A 261 -7.30 19.19 -14.97
N PRO A 262 -6.75 18.14 -14.38
CA PRO A 262 -7.28 17.54 -13.15
C PRO A 262 -6.79 18.27 -11.87
N ILE A 263 -7.36 17.93 -10.71
CA ILE A 263 -6.99 18.49 -9.40
C ILE A 263 -5.95 17.53 -8.83
N PRO A 264 -4.70 17.96 -8.56
CA PRO A 264 -3.74 17.15 -7.83
C PRO A 264 -4.31 16.81 -6.45
N TRP A 265 -4.05 15.60 -5.94
CA TRP A 265 -4.51 15.20 -4.60
C TRP A 265 -4.04 16.17 -3.50
N ARG A 266 -2.91 16.89 -3.71
CA ARG A 266 -2.42 17.97 -2.83
C ARG A 266 -3.45 19.07 -2.54
N ASN A 267 -4.53 19.15 -3.34
CA ASN A 267 -5.62 20.10 -3.21
C ASN A 267 -6.96 19.44 -2.84
N ALA A 268 -6.99 18.14 -2.50
CA ALA A 268 -8.20 17.43 -2.05
C ALA A 268 -8.39 17.52 -0.52
N ASP A 269 -9.64 17.43 -0.04
CA ASP A 269 -9.98 17.49 1.38
C ASP A 269 -9.35 16.30 2.15
N PRO A 270 -8.61 16.51 3.26
CA PRO A 270 -8.07 15.46 4.12
C PRO A 270 -9.07 14.37 4.57
N ALA A 271 -10.35 14.70 4.70
CA ALA A 271 -11.38 13.74 5.10
C ALA A 271 -11.72 12.71 4.00
N GLU A 272 -11.36 12.98 2.75
CA GLU A 272 -11.61 12.09 1.60
C GLU A 272 -10.43 11.13 1.32
N GLN A 273 -9.38 11.15 2.15
CA GLN A 273 -8.06 10.56 1.86
C GLN A 273 -7.79 9.20 2.56
N GLN A 274 -8.77 8.57 3.21
CA GLN A 274 -8.53 7.38 4.04
C GLN A 274 -9.08 6.08 3.44
N HIS A 275 -8.46 5.56 2.38
CA HIS A 275 -8.75 4.19 1.94
C HIS A 275 -7.49 3.52 1.41
N TRP A 276 -6.84 2.73 2.26
CA TRP A 276 -5.87 1.73 1.83
C TRP A 276 -6.56 0.37 1.80
N SER A 277 -6.27 -0.42 0.78
CA SER A 277 -6.59 -1.84 0.78
C SER A 277 -5.44 -2.63 0.19
N LEU A 278 -5.21 -3.84 0.67
CA LEU A 278 -4.15 -4.72 0.16
C LEU A 278 -4.72 -5.63 -0.92
N ASN A 279 -3.93 -5.90 -1.97
CA ASN A 279 -4.29 -6.79 -3.06
C ASN A 279 -3.55 -8.14 -2.94
N ARG A 280 -4.28 -9.23 -3.15
CA ARG A 280 -3.82 -10.63 -3.07
C ARG A 280 -3.04 -10.91 -1.79
N TYR A 281 -3.77 -11.18 -0.73
CA TYR A 281 -3.26 -11.61 0.57
C TYR A 281 -3.31 -13.13 0.69
#